data_AF-A0A6J6H642-F1
#
_entry.id   AF-A0A6J6H642-F1
#
_cell.length_a   1.000
_cell.length_b   1.000
_cell.length_c   1.000
_cell.angle_alpha   90.00
_cell.angle_beta   90.00
_cell.angle_gamma   90.00
#
_symmetry.space_group_name_H-M   'P 1'
#
loop_
_entity.id
_entity.type
_entity.pdbx_description
1 polymer ?
#
loop_
_entity_poly.entity_id
_entity_poly.type
_entity_poly.pdbx_seq_one_letter_code
_entity_poly.pdbx_strand_id
1 'polypeptide(L)'
;MEMPSPERVRIAQELHDGIAQDLVGIGYSLDLLLSDASLSNNARTEIRATRFAVDELMSTVRAEILNLRERNNAPLHARLQIIAKELLPECELTLRLEEVPLAEIRQNEFILIATEILRNCSTHSRATHIGINLYPVNNRTCLEVIDNGIGGAHVKDGHYGIAGIIERVHALGGSVTIESIEGTRIAILI
;
A
#
# COMPACT_ATOMS: atom_id res chain seq x y z
N MET A 1 -12.56 -11.95 -19.54
CA MET A 1 -11.19 -11.89 -18.99
C MET A 1 -11.01 -10.47 -18.50
N GLU A 2 -11.62 -10.17 -17.35
CA GLU A 2 -11.59 -8.81 -16.80
C GLU A 2 -10.26 -8.60 -16.08
N MET A 3 -9.54 -7.63 -16.64
CA MET A 3 -8.21 -7.18 -16.29
C MET A 3 -8.21 -6.57 -14.88
N PRO A 4 -7.06 -6.61 -14.17
CA PRO A 4 -6.90 -5.86 -12.92
C PRO A 4 -7.29 -4.40 -13.18
N SER A 5 -7.92 -3.70 -12.22
CA SER A 5 -8.36 -2.31 -12.46
C SER A 5 -7.15 -1.52 -12.99
N PRO A 6 -7.19 -1.07 -14.26
CA PRO A 6 -5.99 -0.63 -14.99
C PRO A 6 -5.34 0.57 -14.34
N GLU A 7 -6.03 1.26 -13.44
CA GLU A 7 -5.70 2.58 -12.92
C GLU A 7 -4.60 2.58 -11.85
N ARG A 8 -4.51 1.61 -10.93
CA ARG A 8 -3.41 1.58 -9.93
C ARG A 8 -2.12 0.96 -10.47
N VAL A 9 -2.24 -0.02 -11.36
CA VAL A 9 -1.10 -0.54 -12.13
C VAL A 9 -0.64 0.52 -13.14
N ARG A 10 -1.56 1.28 -13.76
CA ARG A 10 -1.24 2.53 -14.48
C ARG A 10 -0.54 3.52 -13.58
N ILE A 11 -1.06 3.86 -12.40
CA ILE A 11 -0.43 4.89 -11.55
C ILE A 11 0.97 4.43 -11.12
N ALA A 12 1.18 3.17 -10.77
CA ALA A 12 2.53 2.65 -10.51
C ALA A 12 3.42 2.65 -11.77
N GLN A 13 2.87 2.40 -12.96
CA GLN A 13 3.55 2.47 -14.26
C GLN A 13 3.75 3.91 -14.80
N GLU A 14 2.86 4.85 -14.48
CA GLU A 14 2.87 6.28 -14.81
C GLU A 14 3.77 7.03 -13.84
N LEU A 15 3.87 6.60 -12.58
CA LEU A 15 4.90 7.04 -11.64
C LEU A 15 6.28 6.49 -12.08
N HIS A 16 6.33 5.22 -12.53
CA HIS A 16 7.54 4.56 -13.06
C HIS A 16 8.05 5.23 -14.35
N ASP A 17 7.17 5.50 -15.31
CA ASP A 17 7.56 6.13 -16.56
C ASP A 17 7.66 7.63 -16.39
N GLY A 18 6.67 8.30 -15.80
CA GLY A 18 6.64 9.76 -15.64
C GLY A 18 7.74 10.29 -14.74
N ILE A 19 7.74 9.98 -13.43
CA ILE A 19 8.69 10.60 -12.49
C ILE A 19 10.14 10.20 -12.79
N ALA A 20 10.36 8.93 -13.14
CA ALA A 20 11.70 8.48 -13.46
C ALA A 20 12.19 9.09 -14.80
N GLN A 21 11.34 9.20 -15.82
CA GLN A 21 11.70 9.91 -17.06
C GLN A 21 11.84 11.41 -16.85
N ASP A 22 11.02 12.02 -15.99
CA ASP A 22 11.11 13.44 -15.63
C ASP A 22 12.45 13.73 -14.94
N LEU A 23 12.87 12.88 -13.98
CA LEU A 23 14.17 12.98 -13.33
C LEU A 23 15.32 12.77 -14.33
N VAL A 24 15.20 11.83 -15.26
CA VAL A 24 16.16 11.64 -16.35
C VAL A 24 16.21 12.87 -17.27
N GLY A 25 15.06 13.46 -17.58
CA GLY A 25 14.95 14.66 -18.41
C GLY A 25 15.51 15.91 -17.74
N ILE A 26 15.28 16.07 -16.44
CA ILE A 26 15.90 17.10 -15.60
C ILE A 26 17.41 16.89 -15.58
N GLY A 27 17.88 15.66 -15.38
CA GLY A 27 19.29 15.30 -15.50
C GLY A 27 19.85 15.77 -16.84
N TYR A 28 19.27 15.33 -17.95
CA TYR A 28 19.73 15.69 -19.29
C TYR A 28 19.77 17.22 -19.51
N SER A 29 18.78 17.95 -19.00
CA SER A 29 18.76 19.42 -19.04
C SER A 29 19.91 20.05 -18.26
N LEU A 30 20.26 19.49 -17.09
CA LEU A 30 21.42 19.91 -16.31
C LEU A 30 22.74 19.59 -17.03
N ASP A 31 22.85 18.44 -17.72
CA ASP A 31 24.04 18.12 -18.55
C ASP A 31 24.20 19.09 -19.71
N LEU A 32 23.10 19.45 -20.38
CA LEU A 32 23.11 20.45 -21.44
C LEU A 32 23.60 21.81 -20.92
N LEU A 33 23.14 22.25 -19.75
CA LEU A 33 23.64 23.47 -19.12
C LEU A 33 25.13 23.35 -18.78
N LEU A 34 25.58 22.21 -18.24
CA LEU A 34 27.00 21.97 -17.96
C LEU A 34 27.87 21.90 -19.23
N SER A 35 27.29 21.66 -20.40
CA SER A 35 28.04 21.66 -21.66
C SER A 35 28.37 23.07 -22.18
N ASP A 36 27.71 24.11 -21.64
CA ASP A 36 27.98 25.50 -22.03
C ASP A 36 29.35 25.97 -21.51
N ALA A 37 30.21 26.38 -22.43
CA ALA A 37 31.55 26.87 -22.14
C ALA A 37 31.57 28.30 -21.57
N SER A 38 30.47 29.05 -21.73
CA SER A 38 30.32 30.42 -21.20
C SER A 38 29.97 30.47 -19.71
N LEU A 39 29.67 29.31 -19.12
CA LEU A 39 29.19 29.21 -17.75
C LEU A 39 30.30 29.50 -16.72
N SER A 40 29.98 30.33 -15.72
CA SER A 40 30.92 30.65 -14.65
C SER A 40 31.24 29.42 -13.79
N ASN A 41 32.43 29.40 -13.17
CA ASN A 41 32.85 28.30 -12.29
C ASN A 41 31.91 28.08 -11.09
N ASN A 42 31.34 29.16 -10.54
CA ASN A 42 30.36 29.07 -9.45
C ASN A 42 29.05 28.44 -9.92
N ALA A 43 28.48 28.93 -11.03
CA ALA A 43 27.26 28.36 -11.60
C ALA A 43 27.45 26.88 -11.98
N ARG A 44 28.62 26.53 -12.54
CA ARG A 44 28.96 25.15 -12.90
C ARG A 44 29.02 24.23 -11.67
N THR A 45 29.44 24.76 -10.53
CA THR A 45 29.50 24.01 -9.27
C THR A 45 28.11 23.78 -8.69
N GLU A 46 27.26 24.80 -8.66
CA GLU A 46 25.85 24.68 -8.21
C GLU A 46 25.04 23.71 -9.08
N ILE A 47 25.19 23.77 -10.40
CA ILE A 47 24.51 22.85 -11.33
C ILE A 47 24.98 21.41 -11.12
N ARG A 48 26.29 21.18 -10.88
CA ARG A 48 26.80 19.84 -10.54
C ARG A 48 26.24 19.31 -9.23
N ALA A 49 26.14 20.16 -8.20
CA ALA A 49 25.55 19.75 -6.92
C ALA A 49 24.07 19.36 -7.10
N THR A 50 23.32 20.15 -7.86
CA THR A 50 21.93 19.85 -8.21
C THR A 50 21.81 18.54 -8.99
N ARG A 51 22.72 18.29 -9.95
CA ARG A 51 22.74 17.03 -10.69
C ARG A 51 23.00 15.84 -9.77
N PHE A 52 23.95 15.95 -8.85
CA PHE A 52 24.19 14.89 -7.85
C PHE A 52 22.94 14.59 -7.02
N ALA A 53 22.22 15.62 -6.58
CA ALA A 53 20.97 15.44 -5.85
C ALA A 53 19.87 14.74 -6.68
N VAL A 54 19.78 15.04 -7.99
CA VAL A 54 18.86 14.34 -8.91
C VAL A 54 19.22 12.87 -9.05
N ASP A 55 20.52 12.54 -9.16
CA ASP A 55 20.98 11.15 -9.27
C ASP A 55 20.69 10.36 -7.97
N GLU A 56 20.89 10.96 -6.79
CA GLU A 56 20.54 10.37 -5.50
C GLU A 56 19.03 10.11 -5.40
N LEU A 57 18.20 11.11 -5.73
CA LEU A 57 16.74 10.96 -5.76
C LEU A 57 16.30 9.84 -6.71
N MET A 58 16.91 9.75 -7.89
CA MET A 58 16.62 8.69 -8.85
C MET A 58 16.96 7.30 -8.30
N SER A 59 18.07 7.17 -7.55
CA SER A 59 18.44 5.93 -6.88
C SER A 59 17.42 5.53 -5.81
N THR A 60 16.98 6.49 -4.99
CA THR A 60 15.93 6.27 -3.98
C THR A 60 14.62 5.81 -4.62
N VAL A 61 14.16 6.50 -5.67
CA VAL A 61 12.93 6.12 -6.39
C VAL A 61 13.02 4.71 -6.97
N ARG A 62 14.15 4.33 -7.57
CA ARG A 62 14.36 2.97 -8.10
C ARG A 62 14.33 1.91 -7.01
N ALA A 63 14.94 2.18 -5.86
CA ALA A 63 14.92 1.26 -4.72
C ALA A 63 13.50 1.05 -4.20
N GLU A 64 12.70 2.12 -4.08
CA GLU A 64 11.30 2.03 -3.68
C GLU A 64 10.44 1.27 -4.70
N ILE A 65 10.66 1.48 -6.00
CA ILE A 65 9.98 0.72 -7.06
C ILE A 65 10.31 -0.77 -6.95
N LEU A 66 11.58 -1.12 -6.69
CA LEU A 66 12.01 -2.50 -6.52
C LEU A 66 11.36 -3.12 -5.28
N ASN A 67 11.38 -2.42 -4.14
CA ASN A 67 10.71 -2.84 -2.91
C ASN A 67 9.22 -3.08 -3.14
N LEU A 68 8.53 -2.20 -3.88
CA LEU A 68 7.12 -2.38 -4.22
C LEU A 68 6.88 -3.60 -5.13
N ARG A 69 7.77 -3.86 -6.10
CA ARG A 69 7.69 -5.06 -6.95
C ARG A 69 7.93 -6.35 -6.16
N GLU A 70 8.94 -6.37 -5.31
CA GLU A 70 9.25 -7.52 -4.45
C GLU A 70 8.11 -7.80 -3.46
N ARG A 71 7.52 -6.75 -2.87
CA ARG A 71 6.30 -6.88 -2.06
C ARG A 71 5.14 -7.45 -2.86
N ASN A 72 4.94 -7.07 -4.11
CA ASN A 72 3.85 -7.61 -4.93
C ASN A 72 4.08 -9.07 -5.34
N ASN A 73 5.33 -9.53 -5.42
CA ASN A 73 5.68 -10.92 -5.74
C ASN A 73 5.67 -11.87 -4.53
N ALA A 74 5.59 -11.34 -3.31
CA ALA A 74 5.51 -12.15 -2.09
C ALA A 74 4.10 -12.77 -1.91
N PRO A 75 3.97 -13.93 -1.25
CA PRO A 75 2.66 -14.51 -0.97
C PRO A 75 1.83 -13.61 -0.04
N LEU A 76 0.50 -13.68 -0.16
CA LEU A 76 -0.45 -12.83 0.56
C LEU A 76 -0.17 -12.73 2.08
N HIS A 77 0.11 -13.86 2.75
CA HIS A 77 0.38 -13.88 4.19
C HIS A 77 1.62 -13.03 4.56
N ALA A 78 2.68 -13.09 3.75
CA ALA A 78 3.90 -12.31 3.98
C ALA A 78 3.64 -10.82 3.75
N ARG A 79 2.88 -10.48 2.71
CA ARG A 79 2.48 -9.09 2.42
C ARG A 79 1.65 -8.49 3.56
N LEU A 80 0.67 -9.23 4.09
CA LEU A 80 -0.12 -8.80 5.25
C LEU A 80 0.74 -8.58 6.49
N GLN A 81 1.70 -9.48 6.76
CA GLN A 81 2.63 -9.33 7.88
C GLN A 81 3.47 -8.06 7.76
N ILE A 82 3.97 -7.74 6.57
CA ILE A 82 4.75 -6.51 6.33
C ILE A 82 3.90 -5.27 6.62
N ILE A 83 2.72 -5.18 6.00
CA ILE A 83 1.85 -4.00 6.12
C ILE A 83 1.36 -3.82 7.55
N ALA A 84 1.05 -4.89 8.26
CA ALA A 84 0.67 -4.84 9.68
C ALA A 84 1.78 -4.21 10.53
N LYS A 85 3.03 -4.63 10.36
CA LYS A 85 4.17 -4.07 11.09
C LYS A 85 4.44 -2.60 10.74
N GLU A 86 4.21 -2.21 9.48
CA GLU A 86 4.43 -0.84 9.03
C GLU A 86 3.37 0.14 9.52
N LEU A 87 2.09 -0.26 9.52
CA LEU A 87 0.98 0.62 9.89
C LEU A 87 0.70 0.66 11.39
N LEU A 88 1.15 -0.35 12.13
CA LEU A 88 0.89 -0.52 13.56
C LEU A 88 2.18 -0.77 14.35
N PRO A 89 3.21 0.10 14.24
CA PRO A 89 4.51 -0.12 14.87
C PRO A 89 4.46 -0.11 16.40
N GLU A 90 3.43 0.52 17.00
CA GLU A 90 3.27 0.67 18.44
C GLU A 90 2.29 -0.34 19.07
N CYS A 91 1.61 -1.15 18.26
CA CYS A 91 0.64 -2.15 18.76
C CYS A 91 1.28 -3.53 18.88
N GLU A 92 0.82 -4.32 19.86
CA GLU A 92 1.11 -5.75 19.88
C GLU A 92 0.29 -6.46 18.79
N LEU A 93 0.96 -7.29 17.98
CA LEU A 93 0.35 -7.96 16.84
C LEU A 93 0.27 -9.48 17.06
N THR A 94 -0.95 -10.03 17.00
CA THR A 94 -1.18 -11.48 16.89
C THR A 94 -1.49 -11.84 15.44
N LEU A 95 -0.55 -12.48 14.75
CA LEU A 95 -0.69 -12.86 13.34
C LEU A 95 -0.90 -14.37 13.21
N ARG A 96 -2.05 -14.80 12.66
CA ARG A 96 -2.33 -16.18 12.26
C ARG A 96 -2.63 -16.20 10.76
N LEU A 97 -1.58 -16.23 9.96
CA LEU A 97 -1.69 -16.02 8.52
C LEU A 97 -1.32 -17.30 7.78
N GLU A 98 -2.33 -18.01 7.27
CA GLU A 98 -2.15 -19.21 6.47
C GLU A 98 -1.90 -18.87 5.00
N GLU A 99 -1.24 -19.78 4.29
CA GLU A 99 -1.13 -19.69 2.84
C GLU A 99 -2.45 -20.12 2.20
N VAL A 100 -3.00 -19.27 1.32
CA VAL A 100 -4.30 -19.47 0.69
C VAL A 100 -4.17 -19.44 -0.84
N PRO A 101 -4.79 -20.39 -1.56
CA PRO A 101 -4.68 -20.47 -3.02
C PRO A 101 -5.61 -19.44 -3.68
N LEU A 102 -5.15 -18.20 -3.79
CA LEU A 102 -5.87 -17.08 -4.44
C LEU A 102 -5.15 -16.62 -5.71
N ALA A 103 -5.91 -16.27 -6.74
CA ALA A 103 -5.38 -15.56 -7.90
C ALA A 103 -4.80 -14.19 -7.50
N GLU A 104 -3.75 -13.74 -8.19
CA GLU A 104 -3.02 -12.50 -7.87
C GLU A 104 -3.94 -11.27 -7.73
N ILE A 105 -4.93 -11.13 -8.62
CA ILE A 105 -5.93 -10.05 -8.57
C ILE A 105 -6.67 -10.04 -7.22
N ARG A 106 -7.08 -11.21 -6.72
CA ARG A 106 -7.76 -11.31 -5.42
C ARG A 106 -6.80 -11.03 -4.26
N GLN A 107 -5.56 -11.50 -4.33
CA GLN A 107 -4.55 -11.20 -3.31
C GLN A 107 -4.32 -9.69 -3.19
N ASN A 108 -4.26 -8.97 -4.32
CA ASN A 108 -4.11 -7.53 -4.33
C ASN A 108 -5.30 -6.82 -3.67
N GLU A 109 -6.54 -7.26 -3.93
CA GLU A 109 -7.71 -6.70 -3.26
C GLU A 109 -7.70 -6.97 -1.75
N PHE A 110 -7.33 -8.17 -1.30
CA PHE A 110 -7.15 -8.46 0.13
C PHE A 110 -6.15 -7.50 0.78
N ILE A 111 -5.05 -7.17 0.10
CA ILE A 111 -4.05 -6.22 0.60
C ILE A 111 -4.60 -4.80 0.68
N LEU A 112 -5.35 -4.34 -0.33
CA LEU A 112 -5.98 -3.02 -0.29
C LEU A 112 -6.97 -2.91 0.85
N ILE A 113 -7.80 -3.94 1.02
CA ILE A 113 -8.80 -3.97 2.07
C ILE A 113 -8.14 -4.04 3.46
N ALA A 114 -7.15 -4.92 3.65
CA ALA A 114 -6.40 -5.00 4.90
C ALA A 114 -5.73 -3.67 5.24
N THR A 115 -5.10 -3.01 4.26
CA THR A 115 -4.45 -1.71 4.45
C THR A 115 -5.44 -0.67 4.98
N GLU A 116 -6.64 -0.60 4.42
CA GLU A 116 -7.68 0.34 4.87
C GLU A 116 -8.16 0.01 6.30
N ILE A 117 -8.38 -1.27 6.60
CA ILE A 117 -8.78 -1.70 7.95
C ILE A 117 -7.70 -1.33 8.97
N LEU A 118 -6.43 -1.64 8.69
CA LEU A 118 -5.33 -1.37 9.62
C LEU A 118 -5.08 0.14 9.79
N ARG A 119 -5.27 0.95 8.74
CA ARG A 119 -5.26 2.42 8.87
C ARG A 119 -6.38 2.93 9.77
N ASN A 120 -7.57 2.36 9.66
CA ASN A 120 -8.69 2.70 10.55
C ASN A 120 -8.38 2.31 12.00
N CYS A 121 -7.77 1.14 12.24
CA CYS A 121 -7.30 0.77 13.57
C CYS A 121 -6.28 1.78 14.10
N SER A 122 -5.23 2.08 13.33
CA SER A 122 -4.17 3.03 13.71
C SER A 122 -4.71 4.43 14.03
N THR A 123 -5.68 4.92 13.26
CA THR A 123 -6.21 6.29 13.37
C THR A 123 -7.31 6.43 14.43
N HIS A 124 -8.16 5.40 14.60
CA HIS A 124 -9.42 5.55 15.33
C HIS A 124 -9.58 4.63 16.54
N SER A 125 -8.95 3.45 16.55
CA SER A 125 -9.26 2.44 17.57
C SER A 125 -8.70 2.74 18.97
N ARG A 126 -7.57 3.45 19.06
CA ARG A 126 -6.74 3.53 20.29
C ARG A 126 -6.39 2.13 20.86
N ALA A 127 -6.36 1.11 20.01
CA ALA A 127 -6.05 -0.25 20.39
C ALA A 127 -4.58 -0.40 20.77
N THR A 128 -4.32 -1.25 21.76
CA THR A 128 -2.96 -1.67 22.14
C THR A 128 -2.61 -3.04 21.55
N HIS A 129 -3.62 -3.81 21.13
CA HIS A 129 -3.48 -5.15 20.59
C HIS A 129 -4.35 -5.32 19.34
N ILE A 130 -3.76 -5.86 18.28
CA ILE A 130 -4.45 -6.14 17.01
C ILE A 130 -4.16 -7.57 16.56
N GLY A 131 -5.23 -8.34 16.34
CA GLY A 131 -5.20 -9.67 15.78
C GLY A 131 -5.51 -9.64 14.28
N ILE A 132 -4.73 -10.37 13.48
CA ILE A 132 -4.98 -10.57 12.04
C ILE A 132 -4.96 -12.06 11.74
N ASN A 133 -6.08 -12.57 11.26
CA ASN A 133 -6.25 -13.98 10.89
C ASN A 133 -6.55 -14.07 9.39
N LEU A 134 -5.82 -14.94 8.68
CA LEU A 134 -6.06 -15.28 7.28
C LEU A 134 -6.13 -16.80 7.17
N TYR A 135 -7.27 -17.34 6.74
CA TYR A 135 -7.49 -18.78 6.68
C TYR A 135 -8.54 -19.17 5.62
N PRO A 136 -8.47 -20.39 5.06
CA PRO A 136 -9.48 -20.91 4.15
C PRO A 136 -10.74 -21.38 4.90
N VAL A 137 -11.92 -21.13 4.34
CA VAL A 137 -13.23 -21.58 4.86
C VAL A 137 -14.14 -21.96 3.71
N ASN A 138 -14.60 -23.22 3.62
CA ASN A 138 -15.60 -23.66 2.64
C ASN A 138 -15.32 -23.19 1.19
N ASN A 139 -14.10 -23.40 0.67
CA ASN A 139 -13.61 -22.94 -0.63
C ASN A 139 -13.55 -21.41 -0.83
N ARG A 140 -13.64 -20.65 0.26
CA ARG A 140 -13.43 -19.21 0.30
C ARG A 140 -12.23 -18.88 1.18
N THR A 141 -11.77 -17.65 1.13
CA THR A 141 -10.74 -17.11 2.02
C THR A 141 -11.36 -16.12 2.98
N CYS A 142 -11.08 -16.30 4.27
CA CYS A 142 -11.46 -15.38 5.33
C CYS A 142 -10.25 -14.53 5.74
N LEU A 143 -10.41 -13.20 5.71
CA LEU A 143 -9.53 -12.26 6.39
C LEU A 143 -10.30 -11.63 7.54
N GLU A 144 -9.74 -11.71 8.73
CA GLU A 144 -10.31 -11.15 9.94
C GLU A 144 -9.30 -10.26 10.64
N VAL A 145 -9.72 -9.05 10.99
CA VAL A 145 -8.95 -8.10 11.80
C VAL A 145 -9.74 -7.78 13.06
N ILE A 146 -9.09 -7.90 14.21
CA ILE A 146 -9.68 -7.68 15.53
C ILE A 146 -8.80 -6.68 16.28
N ASP A 147 -9.37 -5.59 16.76
CA ASP A 147 -8.72 -4.65 17.67
C ASP A 147 -9.41 -4.63 19.04
N ASN A 148 -8.62 -4.40 20.09
CA ASN A 148 -9.11 -4.26 21.47
C ASN A 148 -9.41 -2.80 21.85
N GLY A 149 -9.66 -1.94 20.87
CA GLY A 149 -9.82 -0.51 21.04
C GLY A 149 -11.19 -0.11 21.56
N ILE A 150 -11.55 1.15 21.29
CA ILE A 150 -12.80 1.75 21.76
C ILE A 150 -14.06 1.34 20.97
N GLY A 151 -13.89 0.59 19.87
CA GLY A 151 -14.99 0.29 18.95
C GLY A 151 -15.52 1.52 18.19
N GLY A 152 -16.76 1.47 17.74
CA GLY A 152 -17.43 2.55 17.00
C GLY A 152 -17.20 2.55 15.48
N ALA A 153 -16.82 1.42 14.90
CA ALA A 153 -16.81 1.20 13.47
C ALA A 153 -18.24 0.89 12.98
N HIS A 154 -18.87 1.88 12.36
CA HIS A 154 -20.16 1.75 11.69
C HIS A 154 -20.12 2.53 10.37
N VAL A 155 -20.96 2.13 9.43
CA VAL A 155 -21.14 2.86 8.16
C VAL A 155 -21.78 4.22 8.50
N LYS A 156 -21.03 5.33 8.35
CA LYS A 156 -21.57 6.70 8.42
C LYS A 156 -21.60 7.30 7.03
N ASP A 157 -22.66 8.07 6.77
CA ASP A 157 -22.71 8.95 5.61
C ASP A 157 -21.50 9.91 5.63
N GLY A 158 -20.74 9.91 4.53
CA GLY A 158 -19.56 10.76 4.35
C GLY A 158 -18.22 10.18 4.87
N HIS A 159 -18.18 8.96 5.41
CA HIS A 159 -16.93 8.26 5.73
C HIS A 159 -16.69 7.11 4.75
N TYR A 160 -15.77 7.32 3.80
CA TYR A 160 -15.61 6.45 2.62
C TYR A 160 -14.85 5.15 2.88
N GLY A 161 -14.17 4.99 4.03
CA GLY A 161 -13.31 3.82 4.29
C GLY A 161 -14.09 2.51 4.37
N ILE A 162 -15.03 2.39 5.31
CA ILE A 162 -15.83 1.17 5.49
C ILE A 162 -16.77 0.92 4.31
N ALA A 163 -17.42 1.97 3.78
CA ALA A 163 -18.28 1.85 2.61
C ALA A 163 -17.50 1.31 1.40
N GLY A 164 -16.30 1.83 1.15
CA GLY A 164 -15.42 1.34 0.07
C GLY A 164 -14.94 -0.09 0.28
N ILE A 165 -14.71 -0.52 1.54
CA ILE A 165 -14.41 -1.92 1.85
C ILE A 165 -15.58 -2.83 1.46
N ILE A 166 -16.81 -2.45 1.86
CA ILE A 166 -18.02 -3.23 1.56
C ILE A 166 -18.22 -3.36 0.04
N GLU A 167 -18.14 -2.24 -0.70
CA GLU A 167 -18.29 -2.24 -2.16
C GLU A 167 -17.26 -3.16 -2.85
N ARG A 168 -15.99 -3.09 -2.45
CA ARG A 168 -14.93 -3.95 -3.01
C ARG A 168 -15.17 -5.42 -2.74
N VAL A 169 -15.53 -5.76 -1.50
CA VAL A 169 -15.80 -7.15 -1.12
C VAL A 169 -17.00 -7.70 -1.88
N HIS A 170 -18.06 -6.91 -2.04
CA HIS A 170 -19.23 -7.30 -2.82
C HIS A 170 -18.90 -7.48 -4.31
N ALA A 171 -18.06 -6.63 -4.89
CA ALA A 171 -17.59 -6.76 -6.28
C ALA A 171 -16.82 -8.08 -6.52
N LEU A 172 -16.22 -8.65 -5.48
CA LEU A 172 -15.54 -9.95 -5.51
C LEU A 172 -16.47 -11.15 -5.21
N GLY A 173 -17.77 -10.90 -5.00
CA GLY A 173 -18.74 -11.93 -4.61
C GLY A 173 -18.64 -12.36 -3.15
N GLY A 174 -17.97 -11.56 -2.32
CA GLY A 174 -17.76 -11.82 -0.91
C GLY A 174 -18.79 -11.17 0.01
N SER A 175 -18.55 -11.27 1.32
CA SER A 175 -19.36 -10.66 2.37
C SER A 175 -18.50 -10.05 3.47
N VAL A 176 -18.97 -8.95 4.08
CA VAL A 176 -18.31 -8.29 5.21
C VAL A 176 -19.19 -8.40 6.46
N THR A 177 -18.58 -8.72 7.59
CA THR A 177 -19.20 -8.65 8.92
C THR A 177 -18.41 -7.67 9.78
N ILE A 178 -19.10 -6.75 10.45
CA ILE A 178 -18.50 -5.74 11.33
C ILE A 178 -19.20 -5.82 12.67
N GLU A 179 -18.41 -6.07 13.72
CA GLU A 179 -18.84 -6.09 15.10
C GLU A 179 -17.99 -5.06 15.85
N SER A 180 -18.60 -4.00 16.37
CA SER A 180 -17.85 -2.89 16.97
C SER A 180 -18.55 -2.33 18.20
N ILE A 181 -18.35 -3.00 19.34
CA ILE A 181 -18.97 -2.66 20.63
C ILE A 181 -17.86 -2.31 21.63
N GLU A 182 -17.07 -3.30 22.05
CA GLU A 182 -15.86 -3.14 22.85
C GLU A 182 -14.69 -3.66 22.02
N GLY A 183 -14.01 -2.76 21.32
CA GLY A 183 -13.12 -3.11 20.21
C GLY A 183 -13.85 -3.23 18.88
N THR A 184 -13.12 -3.60 17.83
CA THR A 184 -13.70 -3.82 16.50
C THR A 184 -13.21 -5.13 15.91
N ARG A 185 -14.14 -5.92 15.39
CA ARG A 185 -13.87 -7.08 14.56
C ARG A 185 -14.47 -6.86 13.18
N ILE A 186 -13.61 -6.90 12.16
CA ILE A 186 -14.00 -6.87 10.75
C ILE A 186 -13.60 -8.20 10.12
N ALA A 187 -14.57 -8.97 9.66
CA ALA A 187 -14.36 -10.23 8.97
C ALA A 187 -14.85 -10.16 7.53
N ILE A 188 -14.02 -10.61 6.61
CA ILE A 188 -14.25 -10.57 5.16
C ILE A 188 -14.11 -11.98 4.62
N LEU A 189 -15.10 -12.41 3.86
CA LEU A 189 -15.14 -13.73 3.25
C LEU A 189 -15.31 -13.59 1.73
N ILE A 190 -14.31 -14.02 0.94
CA ILE A 190 -14.28 -13.95 -0.54
C ILE A 190 -14.00 -15.32 -1.14
#